data_AF-A0A920K557-F1
#
_entry.id   AF-A0A920K557-F1
#
_cell.length_a   1.000
_cell.length_b   1.000
_cell.length_c   1.000
_cell.angle_alpha   90.00
_cell.angle_beta   90.00
_cell.angle_gamma   90.00
#
_symmetry.space_group_name_H-M   'P 1'
#
loop_
_entity.id
_entity.type
_entity.pdbx_description
1 polymer ?
#
loop_
_entity_poly.entity_id
_entity_poly.type
_entity_poly.pdbx_seq_one_letter_code
_entity_poly.pdbx_strand_id
1 'polypeptide(L)' 'MIDEIYHNNVRYLGNLLGEIIREQEGDETFNLIENVRRLSVAYRRHDDVDAAKALDKILKTLPRMKPY' A
#
# COMPACT_ATOMS: atom_id res chain seq x y z
N MET A 1 14.80 9.99 20.26
CA MET A 1 16.03 9.39 19.70
C MET A 1 15.80 7.96 19.21
N ILE A 2 15.28 7.04 20.05
CA ILE A 2 14.98 5.66 19.64
C ILE A 2 13.80 5.57 18.64
N ASP A 3 12.69 6.27 18.90
CA ASP A 3 11.52 6.25 18.00
C ASP A 3 11.84 6.77 16.60
N GLU A 4 12.71 7.77 16.48
CA GLU A 4 13.10 8.36 15.20
C GLU A 4 13.88 7.38 14.32
N ILE A 5 14.73 6.54 14.93
CA ILE A 5 15.46 5.47 14.24
C ILE A 5 14.48 4.41 13.72
N TYR A 6 13.50 4.01 14.52
CA TYR A 6 12.50 3.02 14.12
C TYR A 6 11.61 3.51 12.96
N HIS A 7 11.17 4.78 12.99
CA HIS A 7 10.38 5.35 11.90
C HIS A 7 11.19 5.44 10.60
N ASN A 8 12.47 5.78 10.67
CA ASN A 8 13.33 5.85 9.50
C ASN A 8 13.60 4.47 8.90
N ASN A 9 13.78 3.44 9.74
CA ASN A 9 13.95 2.06 9.27
C ASN A 9 12.69 1.55 8.54
N VAL A 10 11.49 1.82 9.08
CA VAL A 10 10.23 1.43 8.42
C VAL A 10 10.09 2.11 7.06
N ARG A 11 10.43 3.41 6.96
CA ARG A 11 10.41 4.12 5.67
C ARG A 11 11.43 3.56 4.68
N TYR A 12 12.65 3.30 5.15
CA TYR A 12 13.70 2.72 4.31
C TYR A 12 13.28 1.37 3.74
N LEU A 13 12.78 0.46 4.58
CA LEU A 13 12.31 -0.85 4.14
C LEU A 13 11.10 -0.75 3.20
N GLY A 14 10.18 0.19 3.45
CA GLY A 14 9.05 0.44 2.56
C GLY A 14 9.48 0.93 1.18
N ASN A 15 10.49 1.82 1.11
CA ASN A 15 11.03 2.30 -0.15
C ASN A 15 11.73 1.19 -0.93
N LEU A 16 12.62 0.43 -0.28
CA LEU A 16 13.31 -0.69 -0.90
C LEU A 16 12.33 -1.74 -1.43
N LEU A 17 11.31 -2.09 -0.63
CA LEU A 17 10.27 -3.01 -1.09
C LEU A 17 9.51 -2.46 -2.30
N GLY A 18 9.20 -1.16 -2.31
CA GLY A 18 8.55 -0.51 -3.44
C GLY A 18 9.40 -0.55 -4.72
N GLU A 19 10.71 -0.35 -4.60
CA GLU A 19 11.66 -0.50 -5.71
C GLU A 19 11.66 -1.93 -6.25
N ILE A 20 11.78 -2.93 -5.36
CA ILE A 20 11.76 -4.35 -5.75
C ILE A 20 10.44 -4.74 -6.44
N ILE A 21 9.29 -4.30 -5.92
CA ILE A 21 7.98 -4.57 -6.55
C ILE A 21 7.93 -3.94 -7.95
N ARG A 22 8.39 -2.69 -8.10
CA ARG A 22 8.40 -2.02 -9.40
C ARG A 22 9.30 -2.74 -10.41
N GLU A 23 10.48 -3.20 -9.97
CA GLU A 23 11.42 -3.92 -10.82
C GLU A 23 10.91 -5.30 -11.24
N GLN A 24 10.26 -6.04 -10.33
CA GLN A 24 9.84 -7.42 -10.57
C GLN A 24 8.46 -7.54 -11.22
N GLU A 25 7.52 -6.68 -10.83
CA GLU A 25 6.10 -6.79 -11.21
C GLU A 25 5.61 -5.61 -12.07
N GLY A 26 6.47 -4.63 -12.32
CA GLY A 26 6.19 -3.47 -13.15
C GLY A 26 5.41 -2.34 -12.45
N ASP A 27 5.29 -1.22 -13.16
CA ASP A 27 4.66 0.00 -12.64
C ASP A 27 3.15 -0.16 -12.38
N GLU A 28 2.44 -0.97 -13.18
CA GLU A 28 1.00 -1.17 -13.00
C GLU A 28 0.69 -1.81 -11.65
N THR A 29 1.39 -2.90 -11.33
CA THR A 29 1.27 -3.62 -10.05
C THR A 29 1.69 -2.72 -8.89
N PHE A 30 2.82 -2.02 -9.02
CA PHE A 30 3.27 -1.06 -8.01
C PHE A 30 2.21 0.03 -7.74
N ASN A 31 1.66 0.64 -8.78
CA ASN A 31 0.66 1.70 -8.66
C ASN A 31 -0.64 1.20 -8.01
N LEU A 32 -1.06 -0.02 -8.33
CA LEU A 32 -2.21 -0.66 -7.70
C LEU A 32 -2.01 -0.85 -6.19
N ILE A 33 -0.84 -1.37 -5.80
CA ILE A 33 -0.47 -1.55 -4.38
C ILE A 33 -0.42 -0.21 -3.66
N GLU A 34 0.21 0.81 -4.25
CA GLU A 34 0.29 2.15 -3.65
C GLU A 34 -1.07 2.83 -3.54
N ASN A 35 -1.97 2.62 -4.50
CA ASN A 35 -3.34 3.13 -4.43
C ASN A 35 -4.10 2.52 -3.26
N VAL A 36 -4.03 1.19 -3.10
CA VAL A 36 -4.61 0.48 -1.95
C VAL A 36 -4.01 0.99 -0.63
N ARG A 37 -2.68 1.17 -0.56
CA ARG A 37 -1.99 1.70 0.63
C ARG A 37 -2.48 3.11 0.99
N ARG A 38 -2.55 4.02 0.02
CA ARG A 38 -2.99 5.41 0.23
C ARG A 38 -4.42 5.47 0.76
N LEU A 39 -5.35 4.75 0.15
CA LEU A 39 -6.75 4.71 0.59
C LEU A 39 -6.88 4.11 2.00
N SER A 40 -6.12 3.04 2.28
CA SER A 40 -6.10 2.41 3.61
C SER A 40 -5.58 3.36 4.70
N VAL A 41 -4.60 4.21 4.40
CA VAL A 41 -4.07 5.21 5.33
C VAL A 41 -5.05 6.37 5.50
N ALA A 42 -5.64 6.87 4.41
CA ALA A 42 -6.60 7.97 4.44
C ALA A 42 -7.82 7.60 5.30
N TYR A 43 -8.40 6.42 5.08
CA TYR A 43 -9.50 5.91 5.88
C TYR A 43 -9.12 5.82 7.37
N ARG A 44 -7.98 5.19 7.71
CA ARG A 44 -7.57 4.99 9.12
C ARG A 44 -7.19 6.28 9.86
N ARG A 45 -6.67 7.29 9.17
CA ARG A 45 -6.18 8.52 9.82
C ARG A 45 -7.21 9.65 9.85
N HIS A 46 -8.17 9.64 8.92
CA HIS A 46 -9.07 10.77 8.70
C HIS A 46 -10.55 10.38 8.71
N ASP A 47 -10.89 9.12 9.06
CA ASP A 47 -12.24 8.56 8.96
C ASP A 47 -12.89 8.82 7.58
N ASP A 48 -12.06 8.81 6.53
CA ASP A 48 -12.47 9.15 5.18
C ASP A 48 -13.33 8.02 4.58
N VAL A 49 -14.65 8.21 4.66
CA VAL A 49 -15.66 7.26 4.18
C VAL A 49 -15.59 7.05 2.67
N ASP A 50 -15.21 8.07 1.90
CA ASP A 50 -15.10 7.95 0.46
C ASP A 50 -13.83 7.19 0.06
N ALA A 51 -12.73 7.35 0.82
CA ALA A 51 -11.56 6.49 0.69
C ALA A 51 -11.90 5.03 1.01
N ALA A 52 -12.75 4.76 2.00
CA ALA A 52 -13.22 3.41 2.31
C ALA A 52 -14.04 2.79 1.16
N LYS A 53 -14.97 3.54 0.57
CA LYS A 53 -15.74 3.08 -0.60
C LYS A 53 -14.84 2.80 -1.81
N ALA A 54 -13.87 3.68 -2.07
CA ALA A 54 -12.91 3.51 -3.16
C ALA A 54 -12.04 2.27 -2.93
N LEU A 55 -11.57 2.07 -1.70
CA LEU A 55 -10.80 0.88 -1.31
C LEU A 55 -11.60 -0.40 -1.51
N ASP A 56 -12.84 -0.45 -1.01
CA ASP A 56 -13.74 -1.60 -1.16
C ASP A 56 -13.99 -1.95 -2.64
N LYS A 57 -14.20 -0.93 -3.49
CA LYS A 57 -14.37 -1.12 -4.93
C LYS A 57 -13.13 -1.76 -5.56
N ILE A 58 -11.93 -1.28 -5.24
CA ILE A 58 -10.68 -1.82 -5.78
C ILE A 58 -10.50 -3.28 -5.35
N LEU A 59 -10.65 -3.57 -4.05
CA LEU A 59 -10.46 -4.91 -3.52
C LEU A 59 -11.40 -5.95 -4.16
N LYS A 60 -12.65 -5.55 -4.48
CA LYS A 60 -13.62 -6.41 -5.18
C LYS A 60 -13.24 -6.72 -6.63
N THR A 61 -12.42 -5.88 -7.27
CA THR A 61 -11.95 -6.10 -8.65
C THR A 61 -10.69 -6.96 -8.74
N LEU A 62 -10.01 -7.20 -7.60
CA LEU A 62 -8.79 -8.00 -7.60
C LEU A 62 -9.12 -9.49 -7.82
N PRO A 63 -8.29 -10.20 -8.61
CA PRO A 63 -8.44 -11.63 -8.76
C PRO A 63 -8.22 -12.32 -7.40
N ARG A 64 -8.99 -13.37 -7.11
CA ARG A 64 -8.73 -14.20 -5.93
C ARG A 64 -7.32 -14.76 -6.04
N MET A 65 -6.51 -14.48 -5.04
CA MET A 65 -5.16 -15.04 -4.93
C MET A 65 -5.28 -16.56 -5.01
N LYS A 66 -4.55 -17.19 -5.94
CA LYS A 66 -4.46 -18.65 -5.98
C LYS A 66 -3.70 -19.09 -4.73
N PRO A 67 -4.18 -20.08 -3.97
CA PRO A 67 -3.38 -20.65 -2.89
C PRO A 67 -2.10 -21.23 -3.51
N TYR A 68 -0.95 -20.84 -2.96
CA TYR A 68 0.33 -21.48 -3.21
C TYR A 68 0.38 -22.83 -2.51
#